data_AF-A0A2N5A2M1-F1
#
_entry.id   AF-A0A2N5A2M1-F1
#
_cell.length_a   1.000
_cell.length_b   1.000
_cell.length_c   1.000
_cell.angle_alpha   90.00
_cell.angle_beta   90.00
_cell.angle_gamma   90.00
#
_symmetry.space_group_name_H-M   'P 1'
#
loop_
_entity.id
_entity.type
_entity.pdbx_description
1 polymer ?
#
loop_
_entity_poly.entity_id
_entity_poly.type
_entity_poly.pdbx_seq_one_letter_code
_entity_poly.pdbx_strand_id
1 'polypeptide(L)'
;RALGSPIRGGEAFHTGCIPFYKHFQTAVKSCSQGGVRGGAATLFYPMWHLEVESLLVLKNNRGTDANRVRHMDYGVQINKLMYTRLLKGGDITLFSPSDVPGLYDAFFADQDEFERLYTQYEQDDSIRKQRIKAVELFSLMMQERASTGRIYIQNVDHCNTHS
;
A
#
# COMPACT_ATOMS: atom_id res chain seq x y z
N ARG A 1 3.21 8.07 -5.10
CA ARG A 1 3.49 9.15 -4.13
C ARG A 1 2.27 9.37 -3.27
N ALA A 2 2.44 9.85 -2.04
CA ALA A 2 1.37 9.95 -1.06
C ALA A 2 0.64 11.31 -1.06
N LEU A 3 -0.46 11.40 -0.32
CA LEU A 3 -1.20 12.63 0.01
C LEU A 3 -0.26 13.66 0.64
N GLY A 4 -0.27 14.89 0.12
CA GLY A 4 0.56 16.00 0.60
C GLY A 4 1.99 16.00 0.08
N SER A 5 2.42 15.04 -0.75
CA SER A 5 3.71 15.13 -1.44
C SER A 5 3.71 16.31 -2.43
N PRO A 6 4.83 17.04 -2.60
CA PRO A 6 4.90 18.20 -3.47
C PRO A 6 4.79 17.83 -4.96
N ILE A 7 4.24 18.73 -5.76
CA ILE A 7 4.18 18.68 -7.22
C ILE A 7 4.92 19.92 -7.75
N ARG A 8 5.80 19.73 -8.74
CA ARG A 8 6.61 20.79 -9.37
C ARG A 8 7.31 21.70 -8.34
N GLY A 9 8.05 21.11 -7.40
CA GLY A 9 8.79 21.88 -6.40
C GLY A 9 7.94 22.61 -5.36
N GLY A 10 6.64 22.32 -5.27
CA GLY A 10 5.73 22.91 -4.26
C GLY A 10 4.64 23.82 -4.83
N GLU A 11 4.53 23.95 -6.16
CA GLU A 11 3.43 24.69 -6.81
C GLU A 11 2.05 24.11 -6.50
N ALA A 12 1.97 22.80 -6.23
CA ALA A 12 0.76 22.12 -5.81
C ALA A 12 1.05 20.95 -4.88
N PHE A 13 0.01 20.50 -4.17
CA PHE A 13 0.07 19.32 -3.31
C PHE A 13 -0.68 18.15 -3.92
N HIS A 14 -0.10 16.96 -3.84
CA HIS A 14 -0.70 15.74 -4.33
C HIS A 14 -1.92 15.35 -3.48
N THR A 15 -3.05 15.04 -4.12
CA THR A 15 -4.35 14.74 -3.47
C THR A 15 -4.46 13.30 -2.95
N GLY A 16 -3.36 12.55 -2.94
CA GLY A 16 -3.30 11.17 -2.44
C GLY A 16 -3.71 10.12 -3.47
N CYS A 17 -3.63 8.85 -3.07
CA CYS A 17 -3.91 7.71 -3.95
C CYS A 17 -5.42 7.49 -4.19
N ILE A 18 -6.26 7.80 -3.21
CA ILE A 18 -7.69 7.47 -3.22
C ILE A 18 -8.45 8.05 -4.44
N PRO A 19 -8.27 9.33 -4.82
CA PRO A 19 -8.93 9.89 -6.01
C PRO A 19 -8.57 9.13 -7.30
N PHE A 20 -7.31 8.72 -7.46
CA PHE A 20 -6.89 7.91 -8.61
C PHE A 20 -7.47 6.50 -8.56
N TYR A 21 -7.59 5.90 -7.38
CA TYR A 21 -8.21 4.57 -7.23
C TYR A 21 -9.70 4.63 -7.57
N LYS A 22 -10.40 5.73 -7.24
CA LYS A 22 -11.78 5.96 -7.70
C LYS A 22 -11.87 6.03 -9.22
N HIS A 23 -10.93 6.73 -9.86
CA HIS A 23 -10.88 6.81 -11.32
C HIS A 23 -10.64 5.42 -11.96
N PHE A 24 -9.76 4.60 -11.39
CA PHE A 24 -9.59 3.21 -11.84
C PHE A 24 -10.84 2.38 -11.63
N GLN A 25 -11.56 2.54 -10.51
CA GLN A 25 -12.83 1.84 -10.29
C GLN A 25 -13.86 2.20 -11.37
N THR A 26 -14.00 3.48 -11.74
CA THR A 26 -14.92 3.89 -12.82
C THR A 26 -14.49 3.31 -14.16
N ALA A 27 -13.19 3.25 -14.44
CA ALA A 27 -12.67 2.63 -15.65
C ALA A 27 -12.99 1.12 -15.70
N VAL A 28 -12.77 0.39 -14.61
CA VAL A 28 -13.08 -1.05 -14.49
C VAL A 28 -14.57 -1.35 -14.67
N LYS A 29 -15.44 -0.43 -14.24
CA LYS A 29 -16.90 -0.58 -14.35
C LYS A 29 -17.50 0.03 -15.61
N SER A 30 -16.68 0.64 -16.48
CA SER A 30 -17.16 1.32 -17.69
C SER A 30 -17.80 0.36 -18.70
N CYS A 31 -17.29 -0.87 -18.77
CA CYS A 31 -17.77 -1.91 -19.69
C CYS A 31 -18.07 -3.21 -18.94
N SER A 32 -19.06 -3.95 -19.44
CA SER A 32 -19.27 -5.34 -19.02
C SER A 32 -18.25 -6.24 -19.72
N GLN A 33 -17.82 -7.31 -19.04
CA GLN A 33 -16.99 -8.36 -19.60
C GLN A 33 -17.86 -9.20 -20.55
N GLY A 34 -18.00 -8.72 -21.79
CA GLY A 34 -18.75 -9.39 -22.86
C GLY A 34 -20.26 -9.51 -22.61
N GLY A 35 -20.87 -8.60 -21.85
CA GLY A 35 -22.32 -8.63 -21.56
C GLY A 35 -22.75 -9.63 -20.48
N VAL A 36 -21.83 -10.46 -19.96
CA VAL A 36 -22.16 -11.55 -19.03
C VAL A 36 -21.84 -11.22 -17.57
N ARG A 37 -20.77 -10.47 -17.31
CA ARG A 37 -20.34 -10.08 -15.95
C ARG A 37 -19.83 -8.65 -15.91
N GLY A 38 -19.94 -8.00 -14.75
CA GLY A 38 -19.29 -6.70 -14.55
C GLY A 38 -17.77 -6.84 -14.44
N GLY A 39 -17.01 -5.88 -14.95
CA GLY A 39 -15.56 -5.86 -14.81
C GLY A 39 -15.12 -5.91 -13.33
N ALA A 40 -14.02 -6.60 -13.06
CA ALA A 40 -13.43 -6.75 -11.74
C ALA A 40 -11.92 -6.51 -11.82
N ALA A 41 -11.35 -5.93 -10.76
CA ALA A 41 -9.93 -5.66 -10.68
C ALA A 41 -9.45 -5.79 -9.23
N THR A 42 -8.16 -6.12 -9.09
CA THR A 42 -7.42 -6.08 -7.83
C THR A 42 -6.31 -5.06 -7.95
N LEU A 43 -6.18 -4.17 -6.97
CA LEU A 43 -5.16 -3.12 -6.96
C LEU A 43 -4.11 -3.42 -5.88
N PHE A 44 -2.84 -3.33 -6.23
CA PHE A 44 -1.72 -3.70 -5.35
C PHE A 44 -0.98 -2.48 -4.80
N TYR A 45 -0.54 -2.55 -3.55
CA TYR A 45 0.33 -1.54 -2.94
C TYR A 45 1.20 -2.14 -1.84
N PRO A 46 2.40 -1.57 -1.56
CA PRO A 46 3.26 -2.03 -0.50
C PRO A 46 2.69 -1.73 0.89
N MET A 47 2.89 -2.65 1.83
CA MET A 47 2.50 -2.47 3.24
C MET A 47 3.15 -1.23 3.88
N TRP A 48 4.34 -0.84 3.41
CA TRP A 48 5.06 0.34 3.91
C TRP A 48 4.63 1.66 3.24
N HIS A 49 3.61 1.67 2.38
CA HIS A 49 3.12 2.91 1.77
C HIS A 49 2.60 3.90 2.83
N LEU A 50 2.91 5.19 2.70
CA LEU A 50 2.49 6.23 3.68
C LEU A 50 0.98 6.29 3.92
N GLU A 51 0.18 5.98 2.90
CA GLU A 51 -1.29 5.95 3.01
C GLU A 51 -1.86 4.59 3.42
N VAL A 52 -1.04 3.58 3.77
CA VAL A 52 -1.48 2.17 3.92
C VAL A 52 -2.71 2.00 4.83
N GLU A 53 -2.79 2.69 5.96
CA GLU A 53 -3.93 2.59 6.88
C GLU A 53 -5.24 3.04 6.21
N SER A 54 -5.17 4.09 5.40
CA SER A 54 -6.30 4.59 4.61
C SER A 54 -6.64 3.65 3.46
N LEU A 55 -5.64 3.02 2.84
CA LEU A 55 -5.82 2.08 1.73
C LEU A 55 -6.47 0.77 2.19
N LEU A 56 -6.11 0.27 3.38
CA LEU A 56 -6.63 -0.98 3.94
C LEU A 56 -8.16 -0.94 4.17
N VAL A 57 -8.69 0.22 4.53
CA VAL A 57 -10.12 0.39 4.85
C VAL A 57 -10.99 0.78 3.65
N LEU A 58 -10.46 0.78 2.42
CA LEU A 58 -11.19 1.25 1.24
C LEU A 58 -12.45 0.43 0.93
N LYS A 59 -12.48 -0.86 1.29
CA LYS A 59 -13.64 -1.74 1.18
C LYS A 59 -14.59 -1.69 2.37
N ASN A 60 -14.19 -1.08 3.49
CA ASN A 60 -15.00 -1.06 4.70
C ASN A 60 -16.35 -0.36 4.44
N ASN A 61 -17.44 -0.99 4.85
CA ASN A 61 -18.78 -0.43 4.65
C ASN A 61 -19.02 0.82 5.50
N ARG A 62 -18.36 0.95 6.66
CA ARG A 62 -18.39 2.15 7.51
C ARG A 62 -17.45 3.21 6.94
N GLY A 63 -17.87 4.47 6.88
CA GLY A 63 -17.10 5.61 6.36
C GLY A 63 -17.84 6.39 5.28
N THR A 64 -17.29 7.52 4.88
CA THR A 64 -17.89 8.39 3.85
C THR A 64 -17.48 7.92 2.46
N ASP A 65 -18.26 8.26 1.44
CA ASP A 65 -17.88 7.87 0.08
C ASP A 65 -16.59 8.54 -0.39
N ALA A 66 -16.22 9.69 0.14
CA ALA A 66 -14.98 10.39 -0.20
C ALA A 66 -13.72 9.53 0.06
N ASN A 67 -13.70 8.73 1.15
CA ASN A 67 -12.56 7.91 1.56
C ASN A 67 -12.75 6.41 1.32
N ARG A 68 -13.64 6.03 0.38
CA ARG A 68 -13.97 4.62 0.08
C ARG A 68 -13.98 4.32 -1.40
N VAL A 69 -13.54 3.10 -1.71
CA VAL A 69 -13.45 2.53 -3.06
C VAL A 69 -13.77 1.03 -2.95
N ARG A 70 -15.07 0.71 -2.80
CA ARG A 70 -15.53 -0.60 -2.32
C ARG A 70 -15.65 -1.67 -3.41
N HIS A 71 -15.71 -1.28 -4.68
CA HIS A 71 -16.00 -2.17 -5.80
C HIS A 71 -14.75 -2.67 -6.55
N MET A 72 -13.58 -2.51 -5.95
CA MET A 72 -12.33 -3.18 -6.32
C MET A 72 -11.80 -3.98 -5.14
N ASP A 73 -11.03 -5.04 -5.42
CA ASP A 73 -10.31 -5.80 -4.40
C ASP A 73 -8.88 -5.25 -4.26
N TYR A 74 -8.19 -5.58 -3.17
CA TYR A 74 -6.86 -5.04 -2.89
C TYR A 74 -5.87 -6.13 -2.54
N GLY A 75 -4.64 -6.02 -3.03
CA GLY A 75 -3.52 -6.88 -2.67
C GLY A 75 -2.46 -6.11 -1.91
N VAL A 76 -2.24 -6.48 -0.65
CA VAL A 76 -1.17 -5.91 0.17
C VAL A 76 0.11 -6.68 -0.10
N GLN A 77 1.14 -5.96 -0.50
CA GLN A 77 2.45 -6.51 -0.82
C GLN A 77 3.34 -6.48 0.43
N ILE A 78 3.90 -7.64 0.78
CA ILE A 78 4.65 -7.89 2.02
C ILE A 78 5.92 -8.68 1.68
N ASN A 79 7.01 -8.41 2.38
CA ASN A 79 8.23 -9.21 2.33
C ASN A 79 8.68 -9.64 3.74
N LYS A 80 9.77 -10.40 3.81
CA LYS A 80 10.41 -10.90 5.02
C LYS A 80 10.65 -9.83 6.08
N LEU A 81 11.09 -8.62 5.72
CA LEU A 81 11.38 -7.58 6.71
C LEU A 81 10.12 -7.16 7.47
N MET A 82 8.99 -7.00 6.77
CA MET A 82 7.71 -6.64 7.40
C MET A 82 7.26 -7.69 8.42
N TYR A 83 7.36 -8.98 8.07
CA TYR A 83 7.08 -10.07 9.01
C TYR A 83 8.05 -10.10 10.19
N THR A 84 9.34 -9.83 9.93
CA THR A 84 10.36 -9.77 10.98
C THR A 84 10.05 -8.67 12.00
N ARG A 85 9.57 -7.50 11.55
CA ARG A 85 9.12 -6.42 12.44
C ARG A 85 7.94 -6.86 13.32
N LEU A 86 6.98 -7.59 12.75
CA LEU A 86 5.86 -8.15 13.51
C LEU A 86 6.33 -9.13 14.59
N LEU A 87 7.17 -10.11 14.22
CA LEU A 87 7.64 -11.16 15.13
C LEU A 87 8.47 -10.60 16.29
N LYS A 88 9.26 -9.55 16.03
CA LYS A 88 10.07 -8.87 17.06
C LYS A 88 9.29 -7.80 17.84
N GLY A 89 8.01 -7.57 17.54
CA GLY A 89 7.21 -6.52 18.17
C GLY A 89 7.74 -5.10 17.89
N GLY A 90 8.42 -4.90 16.76
CA GLY A 90 8.96 -3.61 16.35
C GLY A 90 7.97 -2.74 15.58
N ASP A 91 8.48 -1.62 15.09
CA ASP A 91 7.71 -0.68 14.28
C ASP A 91 7.93 -0.89 12.78
N ILE A 92 6.93 -0.53 11.99
CA ILE A 92 7.01 -0.35 10.54
C ILE A 92 7.01 1.15 10.26
N THR A 93 7.96 1.59 9.45
CA THR A 93 8.06 2.97 8.99
C THR A 93 7.43 3.07 7.61
N LEU A 94 6.49 4.00 7.49
CA LEU A 94 5.74 4.26 6.28
C LEU A 94 6.37 5.41 5.51
N PHE A 95 6.49 5.24 4.20
CA PHE A 95 7.11 6.22 3.29
C PHE A 95 6.24 6.47 2.07
N SER A 96 6.33 7.68 1.53
CA SER A 96 5.87 7.90 0.15
C SER A 96 6.96 7.36 -0.78
N PRO A 97 6.65 6.49 -1.77
CA PRO A 97 7.67 5.98 -2.70
C PRO A 97 8.43 7.07 -3.47
N SER A 98 7.91 8.30 -3.53
CA SER A 98 8.62 9.44 -4.15
C SER A 98 9.82 9.92 -3.34
N ASP A 99 9.85 9.64 -2.04
CA ASP A 99 10.77 10.26 -1.09
C ASP A 99 11.92 9.30 -0.70
N VAL A 100 11.87 8.07 -1.21
CA VAL A 100 12.80 6.97 -0.91
C VAL A 100 13.30 6.31 -2.21
N PRO A 101 14.20 6.98 -2.96
CA PRO A 101 14.68 6.49 -4.25
C PRO A 101 15.24 5.07 -4.18
N GLY A 102 14.92 4.23 -5.15
CA GLY A 102 15.38 2.84 -5.22
C GLY A 102 14.72 1.87 -4.23
N LEU A 103 14.06 2.36 -3.16
CA LEU A 103 13.42 1.49 -2.17
C LEU A 103 12.32 0.62 -2.77
N TYR A 104 11.50 1.20 -3.67
CA TYR A 104 10.40 0.47 -4.30
C TYR A 104 10.91 -0.67 -5.20
N ASP A 105 11.96 -0.43 -5.98
CA ASP A 105 12.51 -1.45 -6.88
C ASP A 105 13.19 -2.58 -6.08
N ALA A 106 13.98 -2.21 -5.07
CA ALA A 106 14.64 -3.16 -4.17
C ALA A 106 13.61 -4.05 -3.43
N PHE A 107 12.46 -3.50 -3.04
CA PHE A 107 11.40 -4.24 -2.35
C PHE A 107 10.98 -5.54 -3.06
N PHE A 108 11.04 -5.57 -4.39
CA PHE A 108 10.76 -6.76 -5.18
C PHE A 108 12.03 -7.52 -5.59
N ALA A 109 13.05 -6.79 -6.06
CA ALA A 109 14.19 -7.39 -6.77
C ALA A 109 15.33 -7.85 -5.84
N ASP A 110 15.60 -7.14 -4.75
CA ASP A 110 16.77 -7.36 -3.89
C ASP A 110 16.43 -7.08 -2.42
N GLN A 111 16.29 -8.16 -1.64
CA GLN A 111 15.86 -8.06 -0.25
C GLN A 111 16.95 -7.49 0.68
N ASP A 112 18.22 -7.71 0.36
CA ASP A 112 19.34 -7.19 1.16
C ASP A 112 19.49 -5.68 0.93
N GLU A 113 19.39 -5.24 -0.34
CA GLU A 113 19.38 -3.82 -0.67
C GLU A 113 18.14 -3.11 -0.13
N PHE A 114 16.98 -3.77 -0.14
CA PHE A 114 15.77 -3.24 0.50
C PHE A 114 15.99 -3.01 1.99
N GLU A 115 16.55 -3.98 2.73
CA GLU A 115 16.81 -3.81 4.16
C GLU A 115 17.82 -2.68 4.43
N ARG A 116 18.88 -2.57 3.62
CA ARG A 116 19.87 -1.50 3.70
C ARG A 116 19.24 -0.12 3.48
N LEU A 117 18.48 0.07 2.40
CA LEU A 117 17.82 1.33 2.09
C LEU A 117 16.73 1.68 3.11
N TYR A 118 15.93 0.69 3.50
CA TYR A 118 14.84 0.91 4.45
C TYR A 118 15.36 1.40 5.80
N THR A 119 16.39 0.75 6.35
CA THR A 119 17.01 1.16 7.62
C THR A 119 17.74 2.50 7.52
N GLN A 120 18.41 2.77 6.39
CA GLN A 120 19.00 4.07 6.10
C GLN A 120 17.94 5.19 6.13
N TYR A 121 16.83 5.00 5.41
CA TYR A 121 15.74 5.99 5.35
C TYR A 121 14.96 6.09 6.66
N GLU A 122 14.94 5.07 7.51
CA GLU A 122 14.38 5.18 8.86
C GLU A 122 15.16 6.15 9.76
N GLN A 123 16.47 6.27 9.54
CA GLN A 123 17.38 7.14 10.32
C GLN A 123 17.48 8.58 9.78
N ASP A 124 17.08 8.81 8.53
CA ASP A 124 17.19 10.13 7.90
C ASP A 124 16.00 11.06 8.24
N ASP A 125 16.16 11.94 9.22
CA ASP A 125 15.11 12.85 9.68
C ASP A 125 14.62 13.86 8.63
N SER A 126 15.32 14.01 7.50
CA SER A 126 14.87 14.86 6.40
C SER A 126 13.74 14.23 5.56
N ILE A 127 13.58 12.90 5.64
CA ILE A 127 12.59 12.16 4.87
C ILE A 127 11.25 12.13 5.62
N ARG A 128 10.19 12.54 4.92
CA ARG A 128 8.83 12.42 5.42
C ARG A 128 8.48 10.94 5.67
N LYS A 129 8.17 10.62 6.91
CA LYS A 129 7.86 9.26 7.35
C LYS A 129 6.84 9.24 8.49
N GLN A 130 6.19 8.10 8.69
CA GLN A 130 5.33 7.83 9.85
C GLN A 130 5.70 6.47 10.43
N ARG A 131 5.70 6.30 11.75
CA ARG A 131 5.91 4.99 12.39
C ARG A 131 4.60 4.45 12.93
N ILE A 132 4.40 3.15 12.77
CA ILE A 132 3.27 2.41 13.32
C ILE A 132 3.78 1.09 13.89
N LYS A 133 3.21 0.63 15.00
CA LYS A 133 3.58 -0.68 15.54
C LYS A 133 3.21 -1.76 14.53
N ALA A 134 4.10 -2.70 14.26
CA ALA A 134 3.83 -3.76 13.31
C ALA A 134 2.57 -4.55 13.69
N VAL A 135 2.37 -4.81 14.98
CA VAL A 135 1.17 -5.50 15.49
C VAL A 135 -0.12 -4.75 15.14
N GLU A 136 -0.13 -3.42 15.26
CA GLU A 136 -1.32 -2.60 14.95
C GLU A 136 -1.63 -2.65 13.45
N LEU A 137 -0.61 -2.46 12.60
CA LEU A 137 -0.78 -2.47 11.14
C LEU A 137 -1.23 -3.85 10.62
N PHE A 138 -0.60 -4.93 11.09
CA PHE A 138 -0.99 -6.28 10.72
C PHE A 138 -2.40 -6.63 11.24
N SER A 139 -2.77 -6.19 12.45
CA SER A 139 -4.11 -6.40 12.99
C SER A 139 -5.18 -5.69 12.15
N LEU A 140 -4.93 -4.42 11.78
CA LEU A 140 -5.83 -3.68 10.88
C LEU A 140 -6.01 -4.40 9.54
N MET A 141 -4.91 -4.81 8.91
CA MET A 141 -4.96 -5.54 7.65
C MET A 141 -5.77 -6.85 7.77
N MET A 142 -5.51 -7.64 8.81
CA MET A 142 -6.19 -8.92 9.02
C MET A 142 -7.66 -8.74 9.38
N GLN A 143 -8.02 -7.70 10.11
CA GLN A 143 -9.40 -7.37 10.44
C GLN A 143 -10.20 -6.98 9.18
N GLU A 144 -9.65 -6.12 8.31
CA GLU A 144 -10.29 -5.74 7.05
C GLU A 144 -10.37 -6.94 6.09
N ARG A 145 -9.34 -7.79 6.07
CA ARG A 145 -9.36 -9.08 5.35
C ARG A 145 -10.46 -9.99 5.86
N ALA A 146 -10.59 -10.18 7.18
CA ALA A 146 -11.62 -11.04 7.77
C ALA A 146 -13.03 -10.51 7.51
N SER A 147 -13.21 -9.19 7.58
CA SER A 147 -14.52 -8.54 7.41
C SER A 147 -15.02 -8.57 5.97
N THR A 148 -14.12 -8.44 4.99
CA THR A 148 -14.49 -8.31 3.57
C THR A 148 -14.20 -9.56 2.74
N GLY A 149 -13.25 -10.39 3.17
CA GLY A 149 -12.71 -11.51 2.40
C GLY A 149 -11.88 -11.11 1.16
N ARG A 150 -11.63 -9.81 0.96
CA ARG A 150 -11.17 -9.24 -0.32
C ARG A 150 -9.95 -8.31 -0.20
N ILE A 151 -9.23 -8.44 0.90
CA ILE A 151 -7.89 -7.89 1.10
C ILE A 151 -6.92 -9.07 1.01
N TYR A 152 -6.22 -9.18 -0.11
CA TYR A 152 -5.28 -10.25 -0.43
C TYR A 152 -3.86 -9.91 0.02
N ILE A 153 -3.00 -10.92 0.06
CA ILE A 153 -1.60 -10.79 0.45
C ILE A 153 -0.76 -11.34 -0.69
N GLN A 154 0.28 -10.59 -1.06
CA GLN A 154 1.30 -11.02 -1.99
C GLN A 154 2.65 -10.99 -1.28
N ASN A 155 3.30 -12.16 -1.16
CA ASN A 155 4.66 -12.27 -0.64
C ASN A 155 5.64 -12.00 -1.77
N VAL A 156 6.10 -10.75 -1.87
CA VAL A 156 6.83 -10.27 -3.06
C VAL A 156 8.23 -10.85 -3.17
N ASP A 157 8.86 -11.17 -2.05
CA ASP A 157 10.14 -11.87 -1.99
C ASP A 157 10.03 -13.29 -2.55
N HIS A 158 9.00 -14.04 -2.15
CA HIS A 158 8.72 -15.37 -2.67
C HIS A 158 8.39 -15.34 -4.17
N CYS A 159 7.62 -14.34 -4.62
CA CYS A 159 7.28 -14.17 -6.03
C CYS A 159 8.49 -13.93 -6.94
N ASN A 160 9.64 -13.48 -6.42
CA ASN A 160 10.82 -13.19 -7.22
C ASN A 160 11.95 -14.21 -7.02
N THR A 161 12.16 -14.67 -5.78
CA THR A 161 13.22 -15.66 -5.46
C THR A 161 12.92 -17.07 -6.01
N HIS A 162 11.65 -17.37 -6.26
CA HIS A 162 11.18 -18.66 -6.79
C HIS A 162 10.21 -18.44 -7.96
N SER A 163 10.63 -17.62 -8.93
CA SER A 163 9.85 -17.25 -10.13
C SER A 163 10.05 -18.20 -11.31
#